data_AF-A0A955EXB8-F1
#
_entry.id   AF-A0A955EXB8-F1
#
_cell.length_a   1.000
_cell.length_b   1.000
_cell.length_c   1.000
_cell.angle_alpha   90.00
_cell.angle_beta   90.00
_cell.angle_gamma   90.00
#
_symmetry.space_group_name_H-M   'P 1'
#
loop_
_entity.id
_entity.type
_entity.pdbx_description
1 polymer ?
#
loop_
_entity_poly.entity_id
_entity_poly.type
_entity_poly.pdbx_seq_one_letter_code
_entity_poly.pdbx_strand_id
1 'polypeptide(L)'
;MGLIECVCGKARTGDPVSNGSSYYRCTDRLSKYPLERECHEHGINVPVLDALVWQNIKELLLNPQLVVEQAKRRQNASPLQSQLNTLQEKLKKLNDEQRRYDKAYGQGIMSERRYKDVMNELNDRREARVSEINALEDEMANQKLITIEQYFEGIVKRVENLN
;
A
#
# COMPACT_ATOMS: atom_id res chain seq x y z
N MET A 1 -8.31 -0.22 18.55
CA MET A 1 -7.05 0.53 18.69
C MET A 1 -7.34 1.99 18.40
N GLY A 2 -6.90 2.90 19.27
CA GLY A 2 -7.06 4.35 19.09
C GLY A 2 -5.80 4.94 18.46
N LEU A 3 -5.95 5.90 17.54
CA LEU A 3 -4.85 6.60 16.87
C LEU A 3 -4.11 7.59 17.80
N ILE A 4 -4.66 7.83 18.99
CA ILE A 4 -4.14 8.80 19.97
C ILE A 4 -3.54 8.01 21.13
N GLU A 5 -2.28 8.26 21.43
CA GLU A 5 -1.57 7.63 22.56
C GLU A 5 -1.39 8.60 23.73
N CYS A 6 -1.38 8.07 24.94
CA CYS A 6 -1.03 8.78 26.17
C CYS A 6 0.48 8.77 26.39
N VAL A 7 0.99 9.76 27.13
CA VAL A 7 2.40 9.82 27.53
C VAL A 7 2.84 8.61 28.35
N CYS A 8 1.90 7.90 28.99
CA CYS A 8 2.17 6.63 29.68
C CYS A 8 2.22 5.40 28.75
N GLY A 9 2.08 5.58 27.44
CA GLY A 9 2.11 4.51 26.43
C GLY A 9 0.78 3.77 26.21
N LYS A 10 -0.28 4.08 26.98
CA LYS A 10 -1.62 3.50 26.75
C LYS A 10 -2.43 4.37 25.79
N ALA A 11 -3.37 3.77 25.05
CA ALA A 11 -4.24 4.51 24.13
C ALA A 11 -5.12 5.54 24.86
N ARG A 12 -5.55 6.59 24.15
CA ARG A 12 -6.64 7.46 24.56
C ARG A 12 -7.91 7.11 23.76
N THR A 13 -9.05 7.15 24.43
CA THR A 13 -10.37 6.95 23.81
C THR A 13 -11.31 8.08 24.18
N GLY A 14 -12.32 8.32 23.35
CA GLY A 14 -13.38 9.26 23.66
C GLY A 14 -14.11 8.82 24.91
N ASP A 15 -14.21 9.72 25.88
CA ASP A 15 -15.05 9.59 27.07
C ASP A 15 -16.39 10.28 26.79
N PRO A 16 -17.55 9.61 27.02
CA PRO A 16 -18.85 10.23 26.86
C PRO A 16 -18.97 11.58 27.55
N VAL A 17 -19.81 12.43 26.97
CA VAL A 17 -20.05 13.79 27.41
C VAL A 17 -20.39 13.82 28.90
N SER A 18 -19.52 14.41 29.71
CA SER A 18 -19.81 14.77 31.09
C SER A 18 -20.02 16.29 31.14
N ASN A 19 -21.19 16.75 31.58
CA ASN A 19 -21.50 18.19 31.71
C ASN A 19 -21.28 19.01 30.43
N GLY A 20 -21.62 18.46 29.26
CA GLY A 20 -21.53 19.16 27.97
C GLY A 20 -20.14 19.21 27.33
N SER A 21 -19.12 18.58 27.93
CA SER A 21 -17.76 18.52 27.38
C SER A 21 -17.29 17.09 27.14
N SER A 22 -16.68 16.85 25.97
CA SER A 22 -16.10 15.57 25.57
C SER A 22 -14.57 15.60 25.64
N TYR A 23 -13.97 14.51 26.11
CA TYR A 23 -12.53 14.41 26.27
C TYR A 23 -11.98 13.08 25.75
N TYR A 24 -10.80 13.11 25.13
CA TYR A 24 -9.98 11.91 24.93
C TYR A 24 -9.24 11.60 26.23
N ARG A 25 -9.53 10.46 26.87
CA ARG A 25 -8.93 10.04 28.14
C ARG A 25 -8.12 8.76 27.98
N CYS A 26 -7.06 8.65 28.76
CA CYS A 26 -6.23 7.45 28.82
C CYS A 26 -7.07 6.24 29.22
N THR A 27 -6.89 5.13 28.51
CA THR A 27 -7.60 3.87 28.80
C THR A 27 -7.29 3.34 30.19
N ASP A 28 -6.09 3.58 30.74
CA ASP A 28 -5.76 3.22 32.13
C ASP A 28 -6.78 3.75 33.14
N ARG A 29 -7.25 4.98 32.93
CA ARG A 29 -8.25 5.61 33.80
C ARG A 29 -9.63 4.98 33.65
N LEU A 30 -9.99 4.57 32.42
CA LEU A 30 -11.32 4.09 32.09
C LEU A 30 -11.48 2.58 32.38
N SER A 31 -10.43 1.79 32.17
CA SER A 31 -10.49 0.33 32.26
C SER A 31 -10.19 -0.21 33.66
N LYS A 32 -9.66 0.61 34.57
CA LYS A 32 -9.25 0.14 35.90
C LYS A 32 -10.30 0.28 36.98
N TYR A 33 -11.45 0.93 36.74
CA TYR A 33 -12.48 1.01 37.78
C TYR A 33 -12.95 -0.39 38.23
N PRO A 34 -13.01 -0.71 39.55
CA PRO A 34 -12.80 0.14 40.73
C PRO A 34 -11.35 0.14 41.29
N LEU A 35 -10.42 -0.55 40.64
CA LEU A 35 -8.99 -0.56 40.99
C LEU A 35 -8.34 0.81 40.79
N GLU A 36 -7.25 1.04 41.53
CA GLU A 36 -6.47 2.26 41.42
C GLU A 36 -5.78 2.37 40.06
N ARG A 37 -5.88 3.54 39.44
CA ARG A 37 -5.21 3.85 38.18
C ARG A 37 -3.75 4.20 38.42
N GLU A 38 -2.91 3.95 37.42
CA GLU A 38 -1.49 4.34 37.42
C GLU A 38 -1.27 5.68 36.69
N CYS A 39 -2.13 6.01 35.72
CA CYS A 39 -2.01 7.19 34.89
C CYS A 39 -2.96 8.31 35.36
N HIS A 40 -2.35 9.45 35.70
CA HIS A 40 -3.04 10.65 36.17
C HIS A 40 -3.08 11.77 35.15
N GLU A 41 -2.66 11.50 33.91
CA GLU A 41 -2.65 12.49 32.83
C GLU A 41 -4.05 13.03 32.54
N HIS A 42 -4.12 14.31 32.17
CA HIS A 42 -5.38 15.00 31.91
C HIS A 42 -6.01 14.52 30.59
N GLY A 43 -7.34 14.67 30.52
CA GLY A 43 -8.08 14.45 29.29
C GLY A 43 -7.83 15.59 28.31
N ILE A 44 -7.77 15.27 27.01
CA ILE A 44 -7.63 16.27 25.95
C ILE A 44 -9.03 16.63 25.45
N ASN A 45 -9.34 17.91 25.37
CA ASN A 45 -10.65 18.36 24.87
C ASN A 45 -10.85 17.92 23.41
N VAL A 46 -11.95 17.23 23.13
CA VAL A 46 -12.24 16.66 21.80
C VAL A 46 -12.34 17.75 20.73
N PRO A 47 -13.21 18.78 20.86
CA PRO A 47 -13.30 19.86 19.87
C PRO A 47 -11.96 20.50 19.50
N VAL A 48 -11.11 20.76 20.51
CA VAL A 48 -9.80 21.39 20.28
C VAL A 48 -8.86 20.46 19.52
N LEU A 49 -8.76 19.18 19.94
CA LEU A 49 -7.88 18.23 19.28
C LEU A 49 -8.33 17.94 17.85
N ASP A 50 -9.63 17.73 17.64
CA ASP A 50 -10.19 17.43 16.33
C ASP A 50 -9.97 18.59 15.36
N ALA A 51 -10.20 19.83 15.80
CA ALA A 51 -9.95 21.01 14.97
C ALA A 51 -8.48 21.09 14.54
N LEU A 52 -7.55 20.86 15.46
CA LEU A 52 -6.12 20.86 15.17
C LEU A 52 -5.73 19.72 14.20
N VAL A 53 -6.24 18.51 14.44
CA VAL A 53 -5.98 17.35 13.57
C VAL A 53 -6.51 17.62 12.16
N TRP A 54 -7.74 18.10 12.02
CA TRP A 54 -8.34 18.42 10.72
C TRP A 54 -7.60 19.52 9.99
N GLN A 55 -7.14 20.54 10.72
CA GLN A 55 -6.29 21.59 10.13
C GLN A 55 -5.00 20.98 9.57
N ASN A 56 -4.28 20.17 10.35
CA ASN A 56 -3.06 19.51 9.89
C ASN A 56 -3.30 18.60 8.69
N ILE A 57 -4.38 17.80 8.70
CA ILE A 57 -4.76 16.95 7.55
C ILE A 57 -4.98 17.82 6.31
N LYS A 58 -5.70 18.94 6.46
CA LYS A 58 -5.94 19.88 5.36
C LYS A 58 -4.63 20.45 4.81
N GLU A 59 -3.72 20.89 5.68
CA GLU A 59 -2.41 21.40 5.26
C GLU A 59 -1.57 20.35 4.52
N LEU A 60 -1.59 19.10 4.99
CA LEU A 60 -0.90 17.99 4.32
C LEU A 60 -1.49 17.67 2.94
N LEU A 61 -2.83 17.66 2.82
CA LEU A 61 -3.53 17.42 1.55
C LEU A 61 -3.33 18.57 0.54
N LEU A 62 -3.10 19.79 1.03
CA LEU A 62 -2.83 20.95 0.20
C LEU A 62 -1.36 21.06 -0.22
N ASN A 63 -0.47 20.21 0.30
CA ASN A 63 0.93 20.13 -0.13
C ASN A 63 1.06 19.24 -1.38
N PRO A 64 1.27 19.80 -2.58
CA PRO A 64 1.27 19.01 -3.81
C PRO A 64 2.43 18.02 -3.87
N GLN A 65 3.58 18.35 -3.26
CA GLN A 65 4.75 17.47 -3.27
C GLN A 65 4.46 16.19 -2.48
N LEU A 66 3.89 16.33 -1.27
CA LEU A 66 3.51 15.19 -0.44
C LEU A 66 2.44 14.33 -1.10
N VAL A 67 1.43 14.96 -1.72
CA VAL A 67 0.38 14.23 -2.44
C VAL A 67 0.95 13.42 -3.59
N VAL A 68 1.83 14.01 -4.41
CA VAL A 68 2.50 13.30 -5.52
C VAL A 68 3.37 12.15 -5.00
N GLU A 69 4.12 12.37 -3.91
CA GLU A 69 4.95 11.32 -3.33
C GLU A 69 4.10 10.14 -2.83
N GLN A 70 3.00 10.41 -2.13
CA GLN A 70 2.09 9.37 -1.63
C GLN A 70 1.38 8.64 -2.78
N ALA A 71 1.01 9.35 -3.85
CA ALA A 71 0.45 8.74 -5.05
C ALA A 71 1.44 7.77 -5.70
N LYS A 72 2.71 8.17 -5.86
CA LYS A 72 3.78 7.29 -6.37
C LYS A 72 4.01 6.07 -5.46
N ARG A 73 4.05 6.26 -4.14
CA ARG A 73 4.17 5.15 -3.18
C ARG A 73 3.03 4.14 -3.34
N ARG A 74 1.79 4.61 -3.47
CA ARG A 74 0.63 3.74 -3.70
C ARG A 74 0.69 3.02 -5.05
N GLN A 75 1.11 3.70 -6.12
CA GLN A 75 1.29 3.09 -7.43
C GLN A 75 2.32 1.96 -7.37
N ASN A 76 3.46 2.20 -6.72
CA ASN A 76 4.52 1.20 -6.56
C ASN A 76 4.11 0.02 -5.65
N ALA A 77 3.19 0.25 -4.72
CA ALA A 77 2.61 -0.80 -3.87
C ALA A 77 1.39 -1.50 -4.51
N SER A 78 1.06 -1.18 -5.77
CA SER A 78 -0.08 -1.78 -6.46
C SER A 78 0.11 -3.30 -6.64
N PRO A 79 -0.94 -4.12 -6.45
CA PRO A 79 -0.91 -5.54 -6.77
C PRO A 79 -0.45 -5.82 -8.21
N LEU A 80 -0.82 -4.96 -9.16
CA LEU A 80 -0.40 -5.07 -10.57
C LEU A 80 1.11 -4.86 -10.72
N GLN A 81 1.69 -3.85 -10.04
CA GLN A 81 3.14 -3.63 -10.04
C GLN A 81 3.89 -4.82 -9.41
N SER A 82 3.35 -5.41 -8.33
CA SER A 82 3.93 -6.61 -7.73
C SER A 82 3.89 -7.82 -8.66
N GLN A 83 2.81 -7.97 -9.42
CA GLN A 83 2.68 -9.02 -10.45
C GLN A 83 3.67 -8.80 -11.59
N LEU A 84 3.81 -7.56 -12.07
CA LEU A 84 4.77 -7.18 -13.10
C LEU A 84 6.21 -7.54 -12.69
N ASN A 85 6.62 -7.14 -11.48
CA ASN A 85 7.93 -7.45 -10.93
C ASN A 85 8.16 -8.98 -10.86
N THR A 86 7.13 -9.74 -10.49
CA THR A 86 7.21 -11.21 -10.42
C THR A 86 7.42 -11.83 -11.80
N LEU A 87 6.73 -11.33 -12.82
CA LEU A 87 6.89 -11.81 -14.20
C LEU A 87 8.27 -11.45 -14.77
N GLN A 88 8.75 -10.23 -14.52
CA GLN A 88 10.09 -9.80 -14.91
C GLN A 88 11.19 -10.65 -14.28
N GLU A 89 11.05 -11.02 -13.00
CA GLU A 89 12.01 -11.91 -12.33
C GLU A 89 11.97 -13.33 -12.89
N LYS A 90 10.79 -13.84 -13.27
CA LYS A 90 10.69 -15.13 -13.99
C LYS A 90 11.38 -15.07 -15.36
N LEU A 91 11.20 -13.98 -16.11
CA LEU A 91 11.86 -13.75 -17.39
C LEU A 91 13.38 -13.71 -17.25
N LYS A 92 13.89 -13.03 -16.21
CA LYS A 92 15.31 -13.02 -15.88
C LYS A 92 15.84 -14.43 -15.61
N LYS A 93 15.11 -15.25 -14.84
CA LYS A 93 15.50 -16.65 -14.59
C LYS A 93 15.57 -17.50 -15.87
N LEU A 94 14.68 -17.28 -16.85
CA LEU A 94 14.76 -17.93 -18.16
C LEU A 94 16.01 -17.50 -18.94
N ASN A 95 16.37 -16.22 -18.89
CA ASN A 95 17.59 -15.73 -19.53
C ASN A 95 18.85 -16.30 -18.86
N ASP A 96 18.83 -16.46 -17.54
CA ASP A 96 19.92 -17.10 -16.79
C ASP A 96 20.03 -18.59 -17.12
N GLU A 97 18.89 -19.26 -17.31
CA GLU A 97 18.81 -20.64 -17.76
C GLU A 97 19.40 -20.82 -19.17
N GLN A 98 19.03 -19.96 -20.12
CA GLN A 98 19.63 -19.97 -21.46
C GLN A 98 21.15 -19.86 -21.39
N ARG A 99 21.70 -18.90 -20.62
CA ARG A 99 23.16 -18.73 -20.49
C ARG A 99 23.88 -19.99 -19.98
N ARG A 100 23.21 -20.81 -19.17
CA ARG A 100 23.77 -22.11 -18.73
C ARG A 100 23.82 -23.12 -19.87
N TYR A 101 22.78 -23.19 -20.69
CA TYR A 101 22.75 -24.07 -21.86
C TYR A 101 23.76 -23.64 -22.93
N ASP A 102 23.87 -22.34 -23.20
CA ASP A 102 24.88 -21.78 -24.12
C ASP A 102 26.29 -22.20 -23.70
N LYS A 103 26.59 -22.11 -22.40
CA LYS A 103 27.88 -22.55 -21.85
C LYS A 103 28.09 -24.06 -22.00
N ALA A 104 27.09 -24.87 -21.67
CA ALA A 104 27.18 -26.32 -21.78
C ALA A 104 27.40 -26.78 -23.24
N TYR A 105 26.72 -26.13 -24.19
CA TYR A 105 26.91 -26.37 -25.62
C TYR A 105 28.29 -25.95 -26.09
N GLY A 106 28.74 -24.73 -25.73
CA GLY A 106 30.07 -24.23 -26.08
C GLY A 106 31.23 -25.06 -25.51
N GLN A 107 31.00 -25.77 -24.40
CA GLN A 107 31.96 -26.71 -23.80
C GLN A 107 31.90 -28.11 -24.41
N GLY A 108 31.01 -28.37 -25.38
CA GLY A 108 30.85 -29.67 -26.02
C GLY A 108 30.18 -30.73 -25.13
N ILE A 109 29.59 -30.34 -23.99
CA ILE A 109 28.92 -31.26 -23.05
C ILE A 109 27.56 -31.71 -23.59
N MET A 110 26.97 -30.92 -24.49
CA MET A 110 25.63 -31.14 -25.03
C MET A 110 25.64 -31.22 -26.56
N SER A 111 24.82 -32.11 -27.12
CA SER A 111 24.67 -32.23 -28.57
C SER A 111 23.87 -31.07 -29.17
N GLU A 112 24.14 -30.75 -30.44
CA GLU A 112 23.42 -29.70 -31.17
C GLU A 112 21.90 -29.95 -31.22
N ARG A 113 21.48 -31.21 -31.43
CA ARG A 113 20.06 -31.58 -31.43
C ARG A 113 19.40 -31.21 -30.10
N ARG A 114 20.00 -31.62 -28.98
CA ARG A 114 19.46 -31.34 -27.64
C ARG A 114 19.45 -29.84 -27.33
N TYR A 115 20.49 -29.12 -27.78
CA TYR A 115 20.55 -27.67 -27.63
C TYR A 115 19.40 -26.97 -28.36
N LYS A 116 19.12 -27.34 -29.62
CA LYS A 116 18.00 -26.79 -30.39
C LYS A 116 16.65 -27.06 -29.73
N ASP A 117 16.43 -28.29 -29.26
CA ASP A 117 15.18 -28.68 -28.59
C ASP A 117 14.93 -27.81 -27.34
N VAL A 118 15.94 -27.66 -26.49
CA VAL A 118 15.86 -26.81 -25.28
C VAL A 118 15.67 -25.34 -25.61
N MET A 119 16.37 -24.84 -26.65
CA MET A 119 16.30 -23.43 -27.03
C MET A 119 14.90 -23.07 -27.56
N ASN A 120 14.25 -23.97 -28.29
CA ASN A 120 12.86 -23.79 -28.73
C ASN A 120 11.91 -23.70 -27.54
N GLU A 121 12.00 -24.64 -26.58
CA GLU A 121 11.16 -24.61 -25.38
C GLU A 121 11.37 -23.32 -24.55
N LEU A 122 12.63 -22.88 -24.40
CA LEU A 122 12.94 -21.62 -23.70
C LEU A 122 12.37 -20.40 -24.42
N ASN A 123 12.40 -20.39 -25.76
CA ASN A 123 11.81 -19.31 -26.55
C ASN A 123 10.29 -19.26 -26.37
N ASP A 124 9.59 -20.39 -26.46
CA ASP A 124 8.14 -20.46 -26.27
C ASP A 124 7.74 -19.95 -24.87
N ARG A 125 8.47 -20.39 -23.84
CA ARG A 125 8.26 -19.92 -22.46
C ARG A 125 8.56 -18.43 -22.32
N ARG A 126 9.55 -17.90 -23.05
CA ARG A 126 9.89 -16.46 -23.03
C ARG A 126 8.80 -15.63 -23.67
N GLU A 127 8.35 -16.02 -24.85
CA GLU A 127 7.31 -15.32 -25.61
C GLU A 127 6.02 -15.24 -24.80
N ALA A 128 5.61 -16.34 -24.16
CA ALA A 128 4.46 -16.34 -23.26
C ALA A 128 4.60 -15.31 -22.13
N ARG A 129 5.77 -15.23 -21.47
CA ARG A 129 5.99 -14.28 -20.38
C ARG A 129 6.09 -12.83 -20.86
N VAL A 130 6.67 -12.59 -22.03
CA VAL A 130 6.71 -11.25 -22.63
C VAL A 130 5.29 -10.80 -22.99
N SER A 131 4.46 -11.69 -23.54
CA SER A 131 3.06 -11.39 -23.84
C SER A 131 2.27 -11.06 -22.57
N GLU A 132 2.44 -11.83 -21.49
CA GLU A 132 1.82 -11.54 -20.18
C GLU A 132 2.27 -10.18 -19.62
N ILE A 133 3.57 -9.85 -19.72
CA ILE A 133 4.12 -8.56 -19.28
C ILE A 133 3.48 -7.42 -20.08
N ASN A 134 3.47 -7.51 -21.40
CA ASN A 134 2.93 -6.47 -22.27
C ASN A 134 1.43 -6.23 -21.98
N ALA A 135 0.65 -7.30 -21.82
CA ALA A 135 -0.77 -7.19 -21.49
C ALA A 135 -1.00 -6.50 -20.13
N LEU A 136 -0.15 -6.80 -19.13
CA LEU A 136 -0.22 -6.19 -17.82
C LEU A 136 0.22 -4.72 -17.83
N GLU A 137 1.25 -4.38 -18.61
CA GLU A 137 1.68 -3.00 -18.82
C GLU A 137 0.60 -2.18 -19.54
N ASP A 138 -0.07 -2.76 -20.53
CA ASP A 138 -1.22 -2.17 -21.20
C ASP A 138 -2.40 -1.97 -20.24
N GLU A 139 -2.68 -2.92 -19.35
CA GLU A 139 -3.71 -2.78 -18.31
C GLU A 139 -3.37 -1.63 -17.34
N MET A 140 -2.10 -1.55 -16.93
CA MET A 140 -1.61 -0.50 -16.04
C MET A 140 -1.62 0.89 -16.70
N ALA A 141 -1.34 0.97 -18.00
CA ALA A 141 -1.42 2.21 -18.77
C ALA A 141 -2.87 2.63 -19.05
N ASN A 142 -3.77 1.66 -19.26
CA ASN A 142 -5.20 1.89 -19.54
C ASN A 142 -6.07 2.00 -18.28
N GLN A 143 -5.49 1.91 -17.08
CA GLN A 143 -6.18 2.29 -15.86
C GLN A 143 -6.62 3.75 -16.01
N LYS A 144 -7.91 3.95 -16.30
CA LYS A 144 -8.50 5.27 -16.58
C LYS A 144 -7.98 6.27 -15.56
N LEU A 145 -7.26 7.28 -16.04
CA LEU A 145 -7.08 8.54 -15.36
C LEU A 145 -8.48 9.12 -15.15
N ILE A 146 -9.12 8.76 -14.06
CA ILE A 146 -10.31 9.45 -13.60
C ILE A 146 -9.91 10.88 -13.30
N THR A 147 -10.70 11.83 -13.77
CA THR A 147 -10.44 13.22 -13.44
C THR A 147 -10.64 13.42 -11.95
N ILE A 148 -10.01 14.46 -11.41
CA ILE A 148 -10.15 14.80 -9.98
C ILE A 148 -11.63 14.97 -9.64
N GLU A 149 -12.41 15.56 -10.54
CA GLU A 149 -13.85 15.77 -10.42
C GLU A 149 -14.62 14.44 -10.33
N GLN A 150 -14.32 13.47 -11.20
CA GLN A 150 -14.95 12.15 -11.18
C GLN A 150 -14.64 11.38 -9.89
N TYR A 151 -13.42 11.54 -9.37
CA TYR A 151 -13.02 10.95 -8.09
C TYR A 151 -13.78 11.60 -6.92
N PHE A 152 -13.87 12.93 -6.90
CA PHE A 152 -14.61 13.67 -5.87
C PHE A 152 -16.10 13.33 -5.87
N GLU A 153 -16.75 13.26 -7.03
CA GLU A 153 -18.16 12.84 -7.14
C GLU A 153 -18.39 11.44 -6.56
N GLY A 154 -17.48 10.50 -6.83
CA GLY A 154 -17.55 9.15 -6.27
C GLY A 154 -17.39 9.11 -4.75
N ILE A 155 -16.53 9.97 -4.20
CA ILE A 155 -16.34 10.11 -2.75
C ILE A 155 -17.56 10.77 -2.11
N VAL A 156 -18.06 11.88 -2.66
CA VAL A 156 -19.22 12.60 -2.14
C VAL A 156 -20.42 11.67 -2.04
N LYS A 157 -20.73 10.92 -3.10
CA LYS A 157 -21.80 9.90 -3.08
C LYS A 157 -21.60 8.84 -2.00
N ARG A 158 -20.36 8.40 -1.74
CA ARG A 158 -20.08 7.43 -0.66
C ARG A 158 -20.28 8.03 0.72
N VAL A 159 -19.86 9.27 0.93
CA VAL A 159 -20.02 9.96 2.21
C VAL A 159 -21.49 10.27 2.48
N GLU A 160 -22.25 10.67 1.47
CA GLU A 160 -23.69 10.89 1.58
C GLU A 160 -24.47 9.61 1.93
N ASN A 161 -24.03 8.45 1.42
CA ASN A 161 -24.62 7.15 1.74
C ASN A 161 -24.17 6.56 3.10
N LEU A 162 -23.30 7.25 3.84
CA LEU A 162 -22.86 6.87 5.19
C LEU A 162 -23.64 7.59 6.30
N ASN A 163 -24.55 8.51 5.94
CA ASN A 163 -25.55 9.12 6.83
C ASN A 163 -26.91 8.42 6.65
#